data_AF-A0A950DFJ2-F1
#
_entry.id   AF-A0A950DFJ2-F1
#
_cell.length_a   1.000
_cell.length_b   1.000
_cell.length_c   1.000
_cell.angle_alpha   90.00
_cell.angle_beta   90.00
_cell.angle_gamma   90.00
#
_symmetry.space_group_name_H-M   'P 1'
#
loop_
_entity.id
_entity.type
_entity.pdbx_description
1 polymer ?
#
loop_
_entity_poly.entity_id
_entity_poly.type
_entity_poly.pdbx_seq_one_letter_code
_entity_poly.pdbx_strand_id
1 'polypeptide(L)'
;MIDQETLVSALRTVKDPELNVNVIDLGLVYSIQTHDDQVEVEMTLTSPACPAGPEILRNAMSALEKVEGVTKADVRLVMSPPWSPERMSDAARDELGFF
;
A
#
# COMPACT_ATOMS: atom_id res chain seq x y z
N MET A 1 7.84 -9.38 17.98
CA MET A 1 7.14 -9.83 16.77
C MET A 1 6.45 -8.62 16.20
N ILE A 2 6.70 -8.32 14.92
CA ILE A 2 6.07 -7.19 14.24
C ILE A 2 4.58 -7.51 14.10
N ASP A 3 3.74 -6.61 14.59
CA ASP A 3 2.29 -6.78 14.51
C ASP A 3 1.76 -6.31 13.14
N GLN A 4 0.96 -7.16 12.51
CA GLN A 4 0.43 -6.89 11.16
C GLN A 4 -0.51 -5.68 11.14
N GLU A 5 -1.27 -5.44 12.21
CA GLU A 5 -2.17 -4.28 12.33
C GLU A 5 -1.36 -2.98 12.34
N THR A 6 -0.16 -3.00 12.94
CA THR A 6 0.75 -1.85 12.96
C THR A 6 1.28 -1.54 11.56
N LEU A 7 1.66 -2.56 10.78
CA LEU A 7 2.08 -2.38 9.39
C LEU A 7 0.96 -1.84 8.50
N VAL A 8 -0.25 -2.38 8.65
CA VAL A 8 -1.44 -1.89 7.93
C VAL A 8 -1.74 -0.44 8.31
N SER A 9 -1.64 -0.08 9.59
CA SER A 9 -1.85 1.29 10.08
C SER A 9 -0.80 2.25 9.51
N ALA A 10 0.47 1.84 9.45
CA ALA A 10 1.53 2.61 8.81
C ALA A 10 1.25 2.83 7.31
N LEU A 11 0.84 1.78 6.60
CA LEU A 11 0.49 1.88 5.17
C LEU A 11 -0.76 2.73 4.92
N ARG A 12 -1.72 2.77 5.84
CA ARG A 12 -2.88 3.68 5.76
C ARG A 12 -2.49 5.16 5.80
N THR A 13 -1.31 5.51 6.32
CA THR A 13 -0.80 6.90 6.27
C THR A 13 -0.35 7.31 4.87
N VAL A 14 -0.08 6.34 4.00
CA VAL A 14 0.36 6.57 2.63
C VAL A 14 -0.85 6.68 1.73
N LYS A 15 -0.95 7.83 1.08
CA LYS A 15 -2.05 8.18 0.19
C LYS A 15 -1.57 8.29 -1.25
N ASP A 16 -2.44 7.91 -2.15
CA ASP A 16 -2.29 8.20 -3.56
C ASP A 16 -2.50 9.71 -3.78
N PRO A 17 -1.53 10.45 -4.36
CA PRO A 17 -1.65 11.89 -4.54
C PRO A 17 -2.64 12.29 -5.63
N GLU A 18 -3.05 11.38 -6.51
CA GLU A 18 -4.04 11.64 -7.56
C GLU A 18 -5.47 11.47 -7.03
N LEU A 19 -5.72 10.39 -6.26
CA LEU A 19 -7.04 10.06 -5.72
C LEU A 19 -7.27 10.58 -4.30
N ASN A 20 -6.22 10.95 -3.57
CA ASN A 20 -6.24 11.36 -2.16
C ASN A 20 -6.77 10.28 -1.18
N VAL A 21 -6.82 9.02 -1.63
CA VAL A 21 -7.23 7.85 -0.85
C VAL A 21 -5.99 7.04 -0.44
N ASN A 22 -6.07 6.34 0.70
CA ASN A 22 -4.94 5.53 1.19
C ASN A 22 -4.75 4.22 0.41
N VAL A 23 -3.51 3.75 0.31
CA VAL A 23 -3.14 2.56 -0.49
C VAL A 23 -3.80 1.26 -0.02
N ILE A 24 -4.16 1.19 1.27
CA ILE A 24 -4.86 0.03 1.85
C ILE A 24 -6.32 0.03 1.39
N ASP A 25 -7.00 1.17 1.48
CA ASP A 25 -8.42 1.29 1.16
C ASP A 25 -8.68 1.27 -0.35
N LEU A 26 -7.72 1.76 -1.14
CA LEU A 26 -7.69 1.55 -2.59
C LEU A 26 -7.49 0.08 -2.98
N GLY A 27 -7.09 -0.79 -2.05
CA GLY A 27 -6.78 -2.20 -2.35
C GLY A 27 -5.53 -2.35 -3.24
N LEU A 28 -4.57 -1.43 -3.11
CA LEU A 28 -3.30 -1.49 -3.85
C LEU A 28 -2.30 -2.45 -3.21
N VAL A 29 -2.45 -2.75 -1.93
CA VAL A 29 -1.60 -3.71 -1.21
C VAL A 29 -2.17 -5.12 -1.38
N TYR A 30 -1.38 -6.02 -1.97
CA TYR A 30 -1.81 -7.40 -2.24
C TYR A 30 -1.33 -8.37 -1.17
N SER A 31 -0.10 -8.18 -0.68
CA SER A 31 0.49 -9.08 0.30
C SER A 31 1.44 -8.30 1.20
N ILE A 32 1.47 -8.68 2.48
CA ILE A 32 2.41 -8.19 3.48
C ILE A 32 3.02 -9.43 4.11
N GLN A 33 4.32 -9.64 3.92
CA GLN A 33 5.07 -10.73 4.52
C GLN A 33 6.09 -10.16 5.50
N THR A 34 6.22 -10.80 6.65
CA THR A 34 7.19 -10.44 7.67
C THR A 34 8.15 -11.60 7.89
N HIS A 35 9.45 -11.29 7.81
CA HIS A 35 10.55 -12.23 8.00
C HIS A 35 11.45 -11.67 9.09
N ASP A 36 11.23 -12.12 10.32
CA ASP A 36 11.90 -11.61 11.53
C ASP A 36 11.74 -10.08 11.67
N ASP A 37 12.80 -9.32 11.39
CA ASP A 37 12.83 -7.85 11.44
C ASP A 37 12.70 -7.19 10.05
N GLN A 38 12.41 -7.97 9.01
CA GLN A 38 12.23 -7.49 7.63
C GLN A 38 10.78 -7.60 7.20
N VAL A 39 10.32 -6.62 6.43
CA VAL A 39 8.96 -6.59 5.88
C VAL A 39 9.04 -6.54 4.36
N GLU A 40 8.40 -7.47 3.69
CA GLU A 40 8.21 -7.45 2.24
C GLU A 40 6.74 -7.15 1.93
N VAL A 41 6.48 -6.13 1.11
CA VAL A 41 5.13 -5.74 0.71
C VAL A 41 5.01 -5.79 -0.80
N GLU A 42 4.04 -6.56 -1.28
CA GLU A 42 3.67 -6.58 -2.69
C GLU A 42 2.49 -5.63 -2.90
N MET A 43 2.67 -4.65 -3.77
CA MET A 43 1.63 -3.68 -4.11
C MET A 43 1.56 -3.43 -5.61
N THR A 44 0.43 -2.91 -6.04
CA THR A 44 0.15 -2.56 -7.43
C THR A 44 -0.15 -1.08 -7.56
N LEU A 45 -0.36 -0.60 -8.79
CA LEU A 45 -0.79 0.76 -9.07
C LEU A 45 -2.13 0.74 -9.79
N THR A 46 -2.89 1.81 -9.61
CA THR A 46 -4.13 2.07 -10.34
C THR A 46 -3.89 2.17 -11.85
N SER A 47 -2.67 2.51 -12.27
CA SER A 47 -2.27 2.58 -13.68
C SER A 47 -0.79 2.24 -13.91
N PRO A 48 -0.45 1.51 -14.99
CA PRO A 48 0.92 1.04 -15.26
C PRO A 48 1.91 2.17 -15.62
N ALA A 49 1.41 3.36 -15.94
CA ALA A 49 2.20 4.54 -16.28
C ALA A 49 2.04 5.68 -15.27
N CYS A 50 1.53 5.40 -14.06
CA CYS A 50 1.30 6.44 -13.05
C CYS A 50 2.65 7.08 -12.64
N PRO A 51 2.87 8.39 -12.87
CA PRO A 51 4.11 9.07 -12.52
C PRO A 51 4.34 9.11 -11.00
N ALA A 52 3.26 9.02 -10.21
CA ALA A 52 3.30 8.98 -8.75
C ALA A 52 3.65 7.60 -8.19
N GLY A 53 3.65 6.53 -8.99
CA GLY A 53 3.98 5.18 -8.54
C GLY A 53 5.27 5.06 -7.72
N PRO A 54 6.44 5.53 -8.21
CA PRO A 54 7.69 5.48 -7.44
C PRO A 54 7.69 6.38 -6.19
N GLU A 55 6.82 7.39 -6.12
CA GLU A 55 6.65 8.19 -4.91
C GLU A 55 5.84 7.43 -3.86
N ILE A 56 4.73 6.81 -4.25
CA ILE A 56 3.89 5.97 -3.39
C ILE A 56 4.71 4.80 -2.81
N LEU A 57 5.50 4.12 -3.64
CA LEU A 57 6.39 3.03 -3.23
C LEU A 57 7.40 3.49 -2.17
N ARG A 58 8.03 4.65 -2.38
CA ARG A 58 8.98 5.24 -1.43
C ARG A 58 8.31 5.64 -0.11
N ASN A 59 7.12 6.23 -0.19
CA ASN A 59 6.35 6.60 0.99
C ASN A 59 5.91 5.36 1.79
N ALA A 60 5.49 4.29 1.11
CA ALA A 60 5.17 2.99 1.73
C ALA A 60 6.37 2.39 2.44
N MET A 61 7.52 2.33 1.77
CA MET A 61 8.77 1.83 2.35
C MET A 61 9.16 2.65 3.59
N SER A 62 9.18 3.98 3.47
CA SER A 62 9.54 4.86 4.60
C SER A 62 8.55 4.79 5.76
N ALA A 63 7.26 4.58 5.50
CA ALA A 63 6.26 4.40 6.55
C ALA A 63 6.47 3.09 7.31
N LEU A 64 6.80 2.01 6.60
CA LEU A 64 7.11 0.71 7.20
C LEU A 64 8.42 0.72 8.00
N GLU A 65 9.46 1.38 7.50
CA GLU A 65 10.74 1.53 8.21
C GLU A 65 10.64 2.36 9.50
N LYS A 66 9.56 3.13 9.68
CA LYS A 66 9.28 3.86 10.93
C LYS A 66 8.60 2.99 11.99
N VAL A 67 8.14 1.79 11.63
CA VAL A 67 7.49 0.89 12.57
C VAL A 67 8.56 0.27 13.48
N GLU A 68 8.31 0.30 14.79
CA GLU A 68 9.22 -0.25 15.77
C GLU A 68 9.42 -1.76 15.53
N GLY A 69 10.69 -2.17 15.42
CA GLY A 69 11.06 -3.57 15.09
C GLY A 69 11.27 -3.84 13.60
N VAL A 70 10.97 -2.90 12.70
CA VAL A 70 11.33 -3.03 11.27
C VAL A 70 12.75 -2.52 11.04
N THR A 71 13.66 -3.41 10.68
CA THR A 71 15.04 -3.05 10.30
C THR A 71 15.14 -2.75 8.80
N LYS A 72 14.29 -3.36 7.99
CA LYS A 72 14.26 -3.15 6.54
C LYS A 72 12.86 -3.40 5.99
N ALA A 73 12.37 -2.49 5.15
CA ALA A 73 11.17 -2.71 4.35
C ALA A 73 11.54 -2.84 2.87
N ASP A 74 10.97 -3.80 2.16
CA ASP A 74 11.08 -3.97 0.72
C ASP A 74 9.68 -3.88 0.12
N VAL A 75 9.47 -2.95 -0.81
CA VAL A 75 8.17 -2.74 -1.44
C VAL A 75 8.28 -3.05 -2.93
N ARG A 76 7.60 -4.11 -3.34
CA ARG A 76 7.68 -4.66 -4.70
C ARG A 76 6.42 -4.32 -5.46
N LEU A 77 6.63 -3.67 -6.61
CA LEU A 77 5.55 -3.37 -7.54
C LEU A 77 5.21 -4.61 -8.37
N VAL A 78 4.00 -5.12 -8.23
CA VAL A 78 3.46 -6.21 -9.04
C VAL A 78 2.42 -5.67 -10.03
N MET A 79 2.61 -6.01 -11.30
CA MET A 79 1.67 -5.66 -12.38
C MET A 79 0.66 -6.76 -12.66
N SER A 80 0.74 -7.89 -11.96
CA SER A 80 -0.15 -9.03 -12.15
C SER A 80 -0.53 -9.62 -10.79
N PRO A 81 -1.84 -9.78 -10.49
CA PRO A 81 -2.98 -9.37 -11.31
C PRO A 81 -3.11 -7.83 -11.44
N PRO A 82 -3.68 -7.31 -12.54
CA PRO A 82 -3.92 -5.87 -12.68
C PRO A 82 -4.87 -5.40 -11.59
N TRP A 83 -4.67 -4.16 -11.12
CA TRP A 83 -5.59 -3.54 -10.18
C TRP A 83 -6.97 -3.35 -10.83
N SER A 84 -8.02 -3.39 -10.03
CA SER A 84 -9.38 -3.09 -10.47
C SER A 84 -10.12 -2.36 -9.35
N PRO A 85 -11.02 -1.42 -9.68
CA PRO A 85 -11.78 -0.64 -8.68
C PRO A 85 -12.64 -1.52 -7.77
N GLU A 86 -12.97 -2.74 -8.19
CA GLU A 86 -13.63 -3.76 -7.36
C GLU A 86 -12.80 -4.20 -6.15
N ARG A 87 -11.49 -3.90 -6.10
CA ARG A 87 -10.64 -4.19 -4.94
C ARG A 87 -10.69 -3.12 -3.86
N MET A 88 -11.29 -1.97 -4.16
CA MET A 88 -11.45 -0.90 -3.18
C MET A 88 -12.41 -1.32 -2.07
N SER A 89 -12.12 -0.92 -0.84
CA SER A 89 -13.05 -1.00 0.28
C SER A 89 -14.35 -0.25 -0.03
N ASP A 90 -15.44 -0.61 0.64
CA ASP A 90 -16.70 0.13 0.54
C ASP A 90 -16.55 1.63 0.85
N ALA A 91 -15.65 1.99 1.77
CA ALA A 91 -15.35 3.38 2.11
C ALA A 91 -14.72 4.16 0.93
N ALA A 92 -13.66 3.63 0.30
CA ALA A 92 -13.04 4.24 -0.88
C ALA A 92 -14.01 4.36 -2.06
N ARG A 93 -14.90 3.38 -2.25
CA ARG A 93 -15.90 3.43 -3.32
C ARG A 93 -16.89 4.57 -3.12
N ASP A 94 -17.36 4.77 -1.89
CA ASP A 94 -18.25 5.87 -1.52
C ASP A 94 -17.55 7.22 -1.72
N GLU A 95 -16.30 7.36 -1.26
CA GLU A 95 -15.51 8.59 -1.38
C GLU A 95 -15.24 8.99 -2.84
N LEU A 96 -15.06 8.00 -3.73
CA LEU A 96 -14.84 8.22 -5.16
C LEU A 96 -16.13 8.24 -6.01
N GLY A 97 -17.30 8.05 -5.39
CA GLY A 97 -18.59 8.13 -6.07
C GLY A 97 -18.92 6.96 -7.01
N PHE A 98 -18.33 5.77 -6.78
CA PHE A 98 -18.72 4.54 -7.48
C PHE A 98 -19.99 3.95 -6.84
N PHE A 99 -21.15 4.49 -7.22
CA PHE A 99 -22.49 4.03 -6.78
C PHE A 99 -23.29 3.44 -7.94
#